data_AF-A0A416EIE8-F1
#
_entry.id   AF-A0A416EIE8-F1
#
_cell.length_a   1.000
_cell.length_b   1.000
_cell.length_c   1.000
_cell.angle_alpha   90.00
_cell.angle_beta   90.00
_cell.angle_gamma   90.00
#
_symmetry.space_group_name_H-M   'P 1'
#
loop_
_entity.id
_entity.type
_entity.pdbx_description
1 polymer ?
#
loop_
_entity_poly.entity_id
_entity_poly.type
_entity_poly.pdbx_seq_one_letter_code
_entity_poly.pdbx_strand_id
1 'polypeptide(L)' 'MMLTVTCNDCGKMFSIRGWIEKEDLKNTPYENVMNTITDEQLTELYRNGMVKDEMDKFEENPICPECGSKNVVWQ' A
#
# COMPACT_ATOMS: atom_id res chain seq x y z
N MET A 1 9.59 1.52 -5.41
CA MET A 1 9.55 0.54 -6.52
C MET A 1 8.09 0.25 -6.85
N MET A 2 7.72 -0.19 -8.05
CA MET A 2 6.36 -0.64 -8.36
C MET A 2 6.33 -2.16 -8.37
N LEU A 3 5.34 -2.77 -7.72
CA LEU A 3 5.13 -4.21 -7.70
C LEU A 3 4.02 -4.57 -8.69
N THR A 4 4.26 -5.50 -9.61
CA THR A 4 3.21 -5.99 -10.51
C THR A 4 2.62 -7.27 -9.96
N VAL A 5 1.30 -7.28 -9.73
CA VAL A 5 0.57 -8.41 -9.16
C VAL A 5 -0.41 -8.97 -10.19
N THR A 6 -0.43 -10.29 -10.31
CA THR A 6 -1.40 -11.03 -11.13
C THR A 6 -2.22 -11.94 -10.23
N CYS A 7 -3.55 -11.89 -10.36
CA CYS A 7 -4.43 -12.88 -9.74
C CYS A 7 -4.64 -14.06 -10.69
N ASN A 8 -4.30 -15.26 -10.24
CA ASN A 8 -4.44 -16.49 -11.04
C ASN A 8 -5.88 -16.97 -11.19
N ASP A 9 -6.79 -16.53 -10.30
CA ASP A 9 -8.20 -16.97 -10.35
C ASP A 9 -9.05 -16.11 -11.29
N CYS A 10 -8.89 -14.78 -11.26
CA CYS A 10 -9.66 -13.87 -12.15
C CYS A 10 -8.84 -13.34 -13.34
N GLY A 11 -7.55 -13.63 -13.41
CA GLY A 11 -6.64 -13.21 -14.47
C GLY A 11 -6.32 -11.72 -14.48
N LYS A 12 -6.79 -10.94 -13.50
CA LYS A 12 -6.53 -9.51 -13.42
C LYS A 12 -5.09 -9.23 -13.01
N MET A 13 -4.52 -8.21 -13.65
CA MET A 13 -3.23 -7.65 -13.30
C MET A 13 -3.42 -6.24 -12.76
N PHE A 14 -2.69 -5.91 -11.71
CA PHE A 14 -2.68 -4.59 -11.09
C PHE A 14 -1.27 -4.26 -10.59
N SER A 15 -0.99 -2.97 -10.44
CA SER A 15 0.30 -2.51 -9.94
C SER A 15 0.12 -1.83 -8.59
N ILE A 16 1.06 -2.07 -7.70
CA ILE A 16 1.07 -1.54 -6.34
C ILE A 16 2.32 -0.67 -6.18
N ARG A 17 2.18 0.51 -5.57
CA ARG A 17 3.32 1.36 -5.26
C ARG A 17 4.02 0.91 -3.98
N GLY A 18 5.35 0.87 -4.02
CA GLY A 18 6.24 0.66 -2.87
C GLY A 18 6.99 1.95 -2.53
N TRP A 19 6.22 3.02 -2.30
CA TRP A 19 6.65 4.25 -1.65
C TRP A 19 5.45 4.87 -0.94
N ILE A 20 5.71 5.54 0.18
CA ILE A 20 4.69 6.21 0.99
C ILE A 20 4.19 7.49 0.29
N GLU A 21 2.87 7.71 0.32
CA GLU A 21 2.23 8.95 -0.12
C GLU A 21 1.28 9.47 0.95
N LYS A 22 0.83 10.73 0.84
CA LYS A 22 -0.08 11.34 1.82
C LYS A 22 -1.39 10.57 1.91
N GLU A 23 -1.82 9.99 0.80
CA GLU A 23 -2.99 9.14 0.67
C GLU A 23 -2.94 7.91 1.58
N ASP A 24 -1.76 7.41 1.96
CA ASP A 24 -1.62 6.31 2.91
C ASP A 24 -2.04 6.65 4.32
N LEU A 25 -2.13 7.95 4.64
CA LEU A 25 -2.59 8.43 5.94
C LEU A 25 -4.11 8.26 6.09
N LYS A 26 -4.86 8.04 5.01
CA LYS A 26 -6.29 7.76 5.08
C LYS A 26 -6.56 6.51 5.91
N ASN A 27 -7.58 6.58 6.76
CA ASN A 27 -7.93 5.53 7.72
C ASN A 27 -6.82 5.22 8.74
N THR A 28 -5.87 6.14 8.95
CA THR A 28 -4.87 6.06 10.02
C THR A 28 -5.09 7.18 11.04
N PRO A 29 -4.50 7.11 12.24
CA PRO A 29 -4.54 8.19 13.21
C PRO A 29 -3.97 9.54 12.70
N TYR A 30 -3.29 9.55 11.56
CA TYR A 30 -2.63 10.71 10.97
C TYR A 30 -3.43 11.33 9.80
N GLU A 31 -4.63 10.84 9.50
CA GLU A 31 -5.46 11.36 8.40
C GLU A 31 -5.74 12.87 8.54
N ASN A 32 -5.90 13.35 9.77
CA ASN A 32 -6.15 14.76 10.06
C ASN A 32 -4.98 15.69 9.72
N VAL A 33 -3.74 15.16 9.67
CA VAL A 33 -2.54 15.94 9.33
C VAL A 33 -2.11 15.78 7.87
N MET A 34 -2.86 15.01 7.07
CA MET A 34 -2.52 14.69 5.68
C MET A 34 -2.26 15.93 4.80
N ASN A 35 -3.00 17.02 5.02
CA ASN A 35 -2.83 18.26 4.25
C ASN A 35 -1.69 19.16 4.73
N THR A 36 -1.16 18.92 5.93
CA THR A 36 -0.17 19.79 6.58
C THR A 36 1.19 19.13 6.80
N ILE A 37 1.24 17.79 6.77
CA ILE A 37 2.45 17.02 6.98
C ILE A 37 3.48 17.28 5.87
N THR A 38 4.76 17.37 6.25
CA THR A 38 5.88 17.46 5.31
C THR A 38 6.32 16.08 4.84
N ASP A 39 7.03 16.01 3.71
CA ASP A 39 7.53 14.74 3.17
C ASP A 39 8.55 14.07 4.13
N GLU A 40 9.31 14.87 4.87
CA GLU A 40 10.22 14.37 5.92
C GLU A 40 9.46 13.69 7.05
N GLN A 41 8.41 14.34 7.58
CA GLN A 41 7.57 13.77 8.64
C GLN A 41 6.84 12.50 8.16
N LEU A 42 6.35 12.50 6.92
CA LEU A 42 5.74 11.32 6.31
C LEU A 42 6.73 10.16 6.21
N THR A 43 7.97 10.45 5.80
CA THR A 43 9.05 9.46 5.72
C THR A 43 9.42 8.93 7.11
N GLU A 44 9.44 9.77 8.14
CA GLU A 44 9.67 9.33 9.52
C GLU A 44 8.56 8.41 10.02
N LEU A 45 7.29 8.73 9.77
CA LEU A 45 6.16 7.87 10.11
C LEU A 45 6.28 6.49 9.46
N TYR A 46 6.66 6.46 8.18
CA TYR A 46 6.92 5.22 7.46
C TYR A 46 8.09 4.42 8.04
N ARG A 47 9.25 5.06 8.27
CA ARG A 47 10.44 4.41 8.85
C ARG A 47 10.22 3.86 10.25
N ASN A 48 9.37 4.53 11.04
CA ASN A 48 8.99 4.08 12.38
C ASN A 48 7.90 2.97 12.36
N GLY A 49 7.44 2.56 11.18
CA GLY A 49 6.38 1.55 11.01
C GLY A 49 5.00 2.01 11.45
N MET A 50 4.80 3.32 11.63
CA MET A 50 3.51 3.90 12.05
C MET A 50 2.52 3.96 10.90
N VAL A 51 3.01 4.10 9.66
CA VAL A 51 2.22 4.10 8.44
C VAL A 51 2.93 3.21 7.43
N LYS A 52 2.15 2.46 6.65
CA LYS A 52 2.63 1.55 5.62
C LYS A 52 2.20 2.04 4.25
N ASP A 53 3.04 1.83 3.25
CA ASP A 53 2.62 2.04 1.87
C ASP A 53 1.72 0.90 1.38
N GLU A 54 1.28 0.96 0.13
CA GLU A 54 0.38 -0.06 -0.42
C GLU A 54 1.04 -1.42 -0.58
N MET A 55 2.34 -1.47 -0.89
CA MET A 55 3.10 -2.70 -1.04
C MET A 55 3.25 -3.39 0.31
N ASP A 56 3.65 -2.66 1.35
CA ASP A 56 3.73 -3.18 2.71
C ASP A 56 2.38 -3.72 3.19
N LYS A 57 1.28 -2.97 2.98
CA LYS A 57 -0.08 -3.41 3.32
C LYS A 57 -0.48 -4.68 2.56
N PHE A 58 -0.07 -4.79 1.30
CA PHE A 58 -0.36 -5.94 0.46
C PHE A 58 0.44 -7.17 0.88
N GLU A 59 1.72 -7.04 1.23
CA GLU A 59 2.55 -8.17 1.66
C GLU A 59 2.02 -8.82 2.95
N GLU A 60 1.38 -8.05 3.84
CA GLU A 60 0.74 -8.59 5.04
C GLU A 60 -0.52 -9.41 4.76
N ASN A 61 -1.24 -9.08 3.70
CA ASN A 61 -2.45 -9.79 3.30
C ASN A 61 -2.62 -9.76 1.77
N PRO A 62 -1.86 -10.59 1.03
CA PRO A 62 -1.85 -10.57 -0.42
C PRO A 62 -3.18 -11.11 -0.94
N ILE A 63 -4.02 -10.20 -1.41
CA ILE A 63 -5.37 -10.49 -1.87
C ILE A 63 -5.67 -9.67 -3.13
N CYS A 64 -6.35 -10.29 -4.08
CA CYS A 64 -6.82 -9.59 -5.27
C CYS A 64 -7.94 -8.62 -4.88
N PRO A 65 -7.81 -7.32 -5.17
CA PRO A 65 -8.84 -6.33 -4.84
C PRO A 65 -10.12 -6.52 -5.68
N GLU A 66 -10.03 -7.20 -6.83
CA GLU A 66 -11.16 -7.40 -7.75
C GLU A 66 -12.07 -8.56 -7.35
N CYS A 67 -11.49 -9.67 -6.89
CA CYS A 67 -12.25 -10.91 -6.61
C CYS A 67 -12.07 -11.45 -5.19
N GLY A 68 -11.20 -10.86 -4.37
CA GLY A 68 -10.92 -11.33 -3.01
C GLY A 68 -10.11 -12.63 -2.94
N SER A 69 -9.55 -13.11 -4.06
CA SER A 69 -8.71 -14.31 -4.06
C SER A 69 -7.33 -14.04 -3.47
N LYS A 70 -6.82 -15.01 -2.69
CA LYS A 70 -5.42 -15.04 -2.21
C LYS A 70 -4.45 -15.69 -3.20
N ASN A 71 -4.95 -16.24 -4.30
CA ASN A 71 -4.13 -16.86 -5.34
C ASN A 71 -3.55 -15.77 -6.26
N VAL A 72 -2.61 -15.01 -5.72
CA VAL A 72 -1.93 -13.90 -6.40
C VAL A 72 -0.43 -14.17 -6.45
N VAL A 73 0.21 -13.74 -7.54
CA VAL A 73 1.67 -13.79 -7.73
C VAL A 73 2.17 -12.41 -8.07
N TRP A 74 3.38 -12.08 -7.62
CA TRP A 74 3.97 -10.76 -7.82
C TRP A 74 5.45 -10.85 -8.20
N GLN A 75 5.90 -9.90 -9.02
CA GLN A 75 7.26 -9.82 -9.56
C GLN A 75 7.70 -8.36 -9.71
#